data_AF-A0A6G0YHQ3-F1
#
_entry.id   AF-A0A6G0YHQ3-F1
#
_cell.length_a   1.000
_cell.length_b   1.000
_cell.length_c   1.000
_cell.angle_alpha   90.00
_cell.angle_beta   90.00
_cell.angle_gamma   90.00
#
_symmetry.space_group_name_H-M   'P 1'
#
loop_
_entity.id
_entity.type
_entity.pdbx_description
1 polymer ?
#
loop_
_entity_poly.entity_id
_entity_poly.type
_entity_poly.pdbx_seq_one_letter_code
_entity_poly.pdbx_strand_id
1 'polypeptide(L)'
;MVSNDSLVELKLWRIKIQRSERIPNTGLEALDILSTSLPERMFSTLKRVKTYLRNTMSENRLNGLAMLFVHRNVNVNPEEVLNELTLRPRRVDLLL
;
A
#
# COMPACT_ATOMS: atom_id res chain seq x y z
N MET A 1 -14.57 20.43 -11.59
CA MET A 1 -14.78 18.97 -11.59
C MET A 1 -14.00 18.42 -10.42
N VAL A 2 -14.66 18.04 -9.33
CA VAL A 2 -14.00 17.48 -8.13
C VAL A 2 -13.46 16.11 -8.52
N SER A 3 -12.14 15.96 -8.61
CA SER A 3 -11.47 14.73 -9.03
C SER A 3 -11.96 13.56 -8.18
N ASN A 4 -12.28 12.43 -8.83
CA ASN A 4 -12.83 11.21 -8.20
C ASN A 4 -11.97 10.75 -7.00
N ASP A 5 -10.68 11.07 -7.02
CA ASP A 5 -9.70 10.80 -5.96
C ASP A 5 -10.05 11.47 -4.63
N SER A 6 -10.53 12.72 -4.64
CA SER A 6 -10.89 13.44 -3.41
C SER A 6 -12.14 12.85 -2.73
N LEU A 7 -13.08 12.30 -3.50
CA LEU A 7 -14.23 11.57 -2.94
C LEU A 7 -13.82 10.22 -2.37
N VAL A 8 -12.83 9.55 -2.98
CA VAL A 8 -12.26 8.30 -2.48
C VAL A 8 -11.53 8.55 -1.16
N GLU A 9 -10.74 9.62 -1.06
CA GLU A 9 -10.06 10.01 0.18
C GLU A 9 -11.03 10.33 1.31
N LEU A 10 -12.12 11.06 1.02
CA LEU A 10 -13.16 11.37 2.02
C LEU A 10 -13.92 10.10 2.47
N LYS A 11 -14.20 9.18 1.55
CA LYS A 11 -14.81 7.88 1.89
C LYS A 11 -13.87 7.03 2.75
N LEU A 12 -12.57 7.01 2.43
CA LEU A 12 -11.55 6.34 3.22
C LEU A 12 -11.43 6.95 4.62
N TRP A 13 -11.46 8.27 4.73
CA TRP A 13 -11.47 8.99 6.00
C TRP A 13 -12.67 8.59 6.87
N ARG A 14 -13.86 8.54 6.29
CA ARG A 14 -15.08 8.10 6.99
C ARG A 14 -14.94 6.67 7.54
N ILE A 15 -14.47 5.74 6.70
CA ILE A 15 -14.26 4.33 7.09
C ILE A 15 -13.19 4.20 8.18
N LYS A 16 -12.14 5.04 8.16
CA LYS A 16 -11.05 5.03 9.14
C LYS A 16 -11.50 5.56 10.51
N ILE A 17 -12.29 6.64 10.56
CA ILE A 17 -12.86 7.17 11.81
C ILE A 17 -13.81 6.15 12.44
N GLN A 18 -14.65 5.49 11.66
CA GLN A 18 -15.57 4.45 12.18
C GLN A 18 -14.86 3.21 12.76
N ARG A 19 -13.59 2.99 12.42
CA ARG A 19 -12.76 1.89 12.94
C ARG A 19 -11.86 2.30 14.12
N SER A 20 -11.88 3.58 14.49
CA SER A 20 -11.16 4.10 15.64
C SER A 20 -11.99 3.85 16.91
N GLU A 21 -11.34 3.38 17.97
CA GLU A 21 -11.96 3.21 19.30
C GLU A 21 -12.27 4.56 19.96
N ARG A 22 -11.62 5.64 19.50
CA ARG A 22 -11.89 7.02 19.89
C ARG A 22 -12.51 7.76 18.71
N ILE A 23 -13.77 8.16 18.88
CA ILE A 23 -14.47 9.04 17.96
C ILE A 23 -14.05 10.46 18.34
N PRO A 24 -13.38 11.22 17.46
CA PRO A 24 -12.96 12.57 17.78
C PRO A 24 -14.17 13.47 17.94
N ASN A 25 -14.22 14.22 19.04
CA ASN A 25 -15.29 15.15 19.33
C ASN A 25 -15.02 16.53 18.70
N THR A 26 -13.76 16.78 18.31
CA THR A 26 -13.30 18.03 17.69
C THR A 26 -12.36 17.78 16.49
N GLY A 27 -12.22 18.78 15.61
CA GLY A 27 -11.34 18.69 14.44
C GLY A 27 -9.85 18.54 14.78
N LEU A 28 -9.40 19.09 15.91
CA LEU A 28 -8.02 18.97 16.40
C LEU A 28 -7.71 17.53 16.85
N GLU A 29 -8.62 16.89 17.58
CA GLU A 29 -8.49 15.48 17.96
C GLU A 29 -8.49 14.56 16.73
N ALA A 30 -9.32 14.88 15.72
CA ALA A 30 -9.35 14.12 14.48
C ALA A 30 -8.01 14.18 13.74
N LEU A 31 -7.36 15.35 13.74
CA LEU A 31 -6.05 15.54 13.12
C LEU A 31 -4.96 14.76 13.86
N ASP A 32 -4.94 14.82 15.20
CA ASP A 32 -3.95 14.12 16.02
C ASP A 32 -4.06 12.59 15.89
N ILE A 33 -5.30 12.06 15.89
CA ILE A 33 -5.55 10.63 15.63
C ILE A 33 -4.99 10.24 14.25
N LEU A 34 -5.14 11.09 13.24
CA LEU A 34 -4.64 10.79 11.90
C LEU A 34 -3.11 10.89 11.79
N SER A 35 -2.49 11.89 12.43
CA SER A 35 -1.04 12.10 12.35
C SER A 35 -0.26 11.09 13.17
N THR A 36 -0.81 10.66 14.31
CA THR A 36 -0.07 9.88 15.31
C THR A 36 -0.51 8.42 15.30
N SER A 37 -1.81 8.16 15.50
CA SER A 37 -2.29 6.78 15.70
C SER A 37 -2.36 5.96 14.40
N LEU A 38 -2.64 6.61 13.26
CA LEU A 38 -2.80 5.93 11.99
C LEU A 38 -1.46 5.38 11.46
N PRO A 39 -0.37 6.18 11.40
CA PRO A 39 0.93 5.67 11.01
C PRO A 39 1.43 4.59 11.98
N GLU A 40 1.28 4.77 13.30
CA GLU A 40 1.68 3.76 14.30
C GLU A 40 0.96 2.42 14.10
N ARG A 41 -0.36 2.46 13.87
CA ARG A 41 -1.15 1.24 13.58
C ARG A 41 -0.69 0.59 12.28
N MET A 42 -0.41 1.38 11.23
CA MET A 42 0.13 0.87 9.97
C MET A 42 1.50 0.22 10.15
N PHE A 43 2.43 0.89 10.85
CA PHE A 43 3.77 0.37 11.14
C PHE A 43 3.72 -0.91 12.00
N SER A 44 2.86 -0.95 13.03
CA SER A 44 2.67 -2.14 13.86
C SER A 44 2.13 -3.33 13.05
N THR A 45 1.15 -3.07 12.18
CA THR A 45 0.58 -4.09 11.29
C THR A 45 1.63 -4.59 10.29
N LEU A 46 2.40 -3.68 9.69
CA LEU A 46 3.51 -4.01 8.80
C LEU A 46 4.59 -4.82 9.53
N LYS A 47 4.93 -4.46 10.76
CA LYS A 47 5.88 -5.19 11.60
C LYS A 47 5.40 -6.60 11.90
N ARG A 48 4.11 -6.80 12.19
CA ARG A 48 3.49 -8.13 12.40
C ARG A 48 3.54 -8.96 11.13
N VAL A 49 3.19 -8.39 9.98
CA VAL A 49 3.26 -9.07 8.66
C VAL A 49 4.71 -9.43 8.31
N LYS A 50 5.65 -8.50 8.48
CA LYS A 50 7.09 -8.73 8.25
C LYS A 50 7.64 -9.83 9.17
N THR A 51 7.21 -9.86 10.43
CA THR A 51 7.61 -10.90 11.39
C THR A 51 7.01 -12.26 11.02
N TYR A 52 5.73 -12.31 10.65
CA TYR A 52 5.04 -13.54 10.26
C TYR A 52 5.66 -14.18 9.00
N LEU A 53 6.10 -13.34 8.05
CA LEU A 53 6.68 -13.79 6.78
C LEU A 53 8.21 -13.96 6.81
N ARG A 54 8.87 -13.77 7.96
CA ARG A 54 10.35 -13.69 8.06
C ARG A 54 11.09 -14.95 7.60
N ASN A 55 10.42 -16.10 7.55
CA ASN A 55 10.99 -17.35 7.01
C ASN A 55 10.56 -17.66 5.57
N THR A 56 9.65 -16.86 4.98
CA THR A 56 9.06 -17.14 3.65
C THR A 56 9.29 -15.99 2.66
N MET A 57 9.72 -14.81 3.10
CA MET A 57 9.79 -13.60 2.26
C MET A 57 10.96 -12.68 2.63
N SER A 58 11.78 -12.32 1.63
CA SER A 58 12.85 -11.32 1.79
C SER A 58 12.30 -9.90 1.87
N GLU A 59 13.05 -9.00 2.50
CA GLU A 59 12.70 -7.57 2.60
C GLU A 59 12.49 -6.91 1.23
N ASN A 60 13.32 -7.26 0.25
CA ASN A 60 13.17 -6.79 -1.14
C ASN A 60 11.82 -7.20 -1.74
N ARG A 61 11.36 -8.42 -1.48
CA ARG A 61 10.07 -8.90 -2.00
C ARG A 61 8.92 -8.17 -1.29
N LEU A 62 9.03 -7.91 0.01
CA LEU A 62 8.00 -7.19 0.78
C LEU A 62 7.86 -5.74 0.29
N ASN A 63 8.98 -5.06 0.08
CA ASN A 63 9.00 -3.69 -0.45
C ASN A 63 8.41 -3.63 -1.86
N GLY A 64 8.74 -4.60 -2.72
CA GLY A 64 8.15 -4.71 -4.05
C GLY A 64 6.62 -4.90 -4.02
N LEU A 65 6.09 -5.77 -3.15
CA LEU A 65 4.65 -5.94 -3.00
C LEU A 65 3.97 -4.69 -2.44
N ALA A 66 4.61 -3.99 -1.49
CA ALA A 66 4.08 -2.74 -0.95
C ALA A 66 3.97 -1.66 -2.04
N MET A 67 5.00 -1.52 -2.89
CA MET A 67 4.96 -0.59 -4.02
C MET A 67 3.84 -0.93 -5.01
N LEU A 68 3.68 -2.22 -5.37
CA LEU A 68 2.58 -2.65 -6.25
C LEU A 68 1.20 -2.36 -5.65
N PHE A 69 1.05 -2.48 -4.33
CA PHE A 69 -0.21 -2.20 -3.64
C PHE A 69 -0.54 -0.71 -3.61
N VAL A 70 0.45 0.15 -3.34
CA VAL A 70 0.28 1.61 -3.31
C VAL A 70 0.04 2.17 -4.71
N HIS A 71 0.76 1.66 -5.71
CA HIS A 71 0.74 2.15 -7.09
C HIS A 71 -0.14 1.30 -8.01
N ARG A 72 -1.34 0.93 -7.56
CA ARG A 72 -2.24 0.01 -8.30
C ARG A 72 -2.80 0.59 -9.61
N ASN A 73 -2.82 1.92 -9.75
CA ASN A 73 -3.40 2.62 -10.90
C ASN A 73 -2.35 3.05 -11.94
N VAL A 74 -1.10 2.58 -11.83
CA VAL A 74 -0.07 2.85 -12.83
C VAL A 74 -0.35 1.99 -14.06
N ASN A 75 -0.48 2.65 -15.21
CA ASN A 75 -0.61 1.96 -16.49
C ASN A 75 0.75 1.37 -16.88
N VAL A 76 0.85 0.04 -16.92
CA VAL A 76 2.10 -0.66 -17.25
C VAL A 76 1.96 -1.24 -18.65
N ASN A 77 2.87 -0.86 -19.56
CA ASN A 77 2.89 -1.38 -20.92
C ASN A 77 3.45 -2.82 -20.93
N PRO A 78 2.69 -3.83 -21.37
CA PRO A 78 3.13 -5.23 -21.31
C PRO A 78 4.40 -5.50 -22.14
N GLU A 79 4.59 -4.81 -23.27
CA GLU A 79 5.77 -4.96 -24.13
C GLU A 79 7.06 -4.51 -23.44
N GLU A 80 6.98 -3.40 -22.70
CA GLU A 80 8.13 -2.85 -21.96
C GLU A 80 8.52 -3.78 -20.81
N VAL A 81 7.53 -4.32 -20.10
CA VAL A 81 7.75 -5.33 -19.07
C VAL A 81 8.37 -6.58 -19.68
N LEU A 82 7.86 -7.09 -20.80
CA LEU A 82 8.42 -8.27 -21.45
C LEU A 82 9.89 -8.06 -21.81
N ASN A 83 10.24 -6.91 -22.38
CA ASN A 83 11.63 -6.55 -22.68
C ASN A 83 12.50 -6.44 -21.42
N GLU A 84 12.02 -5.83 -20.33
CA GLU A 84 12.77 -5.79 -19.06
C GLU A 84 12.96 -7.20 -18.48
N LEU A 85 11.93 -8.04 -18.64
CA LEU A 85 11.92 -9.40 -18.16
C LEU A 85 12.93 -10.27 -18.94
N THR A 86 13.12 -10.10 -20.24
CA THR A 86 14.07 -10.90 -21.03
C THR A 86 15.54 -10.56 -20.76
N LEU A 87 15.84 -9.37 -20.22
CA LEU A 87 17.21 -8.98 -19.86
C LEU A 87 17.83 -9.83 -18.74
N ARG A 88 17.01 -10.46 -17.89
CA ARG A 88 17.49 -11.31 -16.79
C ARG A 88 17.27 -12.78 -17.12
N PRO A 89 18.30 -13.64 -17.00
CA PRO A 89 18.13 -15.07 -17.24
C PRO A 89 17.13 -15.63 -16.23
N ARG A 90 16.10 -16.32 -16.74
CA ARG A 90 15.10 -17.01 -15.92
C ARG A 90 15.04 -18.49 -16.29
N ARG A 91 14.41 -19.27 -15.43
CA ARG A 91 14.15 -20.71 -15.65
C ARG A 91 12.99 -20.97 -16.63
N VAL A 92 12.42 -19.93 -17.21
CA VAL A 92 11.29 -20.00 -18.14
C VAL A 92 11.68 -19.24 -19.40
N ASP A 93 11.45 -19.86 -20.56
CA ASP A 93 11.64 -19.21 -21.85
C ASP A 93 10.46 -18.29 -22.11
N LEU A 94 10.75 -16.99 -22.21
CA LEU A 94 9.77 -15.94 -22.52
C LEU A 94 9.79 -15.56 -24.01
N LEU A 95 10.58 -16.28 -24.82
CA LEU A 95 10.60 -16.13 -26.27
C LEU A 95 9.26 -16.60 -26.83
N LEU A 96 8.60 -15.71 -27.58
CA LEU A 96 7.39 -15.98 -28.36
C LEU A 96 7.79 -16.19 -29.82
#